data_AF-E4V3G8-F1
#
_entry.id   AF-E4V3G8-F1
#
_cell.length_a   1.000
_cell.length_b   1.000
_cell.length_c   1.000
_cell.angle_alpha   90.00
_cell.angle_beta   90.00
_cell.angle_gamma   90.00
#
_symmetry.space_group_name_H-M   'P 1'
#
loop_
_entity.id
_entity.type
_entity.pdbx_description
1 polymer ?
#
loop_
_entity_poly.entity_id
_entity_poly.type
_entity_poly.pdbx_seq_one_letter_code
_entity_poly.pdbx_strand_id
1 'polypeptide(L)'
;MTTQYEKSDYYGKLSGKVTTDDWDILVSYTRQKLNHLLDQTWGTKPLLQNVKFTSKPYIPGVDVTEDYDFALASPVLNFGYLDGNPRALLKMGFSGSVTSTVKPNKPVTTPIPADVYFLQIGVPLASFSAEEDKFYEGKDVVEFESSKEAEHHIVFHFQNEDATSWDFTADETKPHPLLENLLKAKGDIATWFGSQSHVAWVEYAVNKISSKKDPTSVLLRPKSYKFIIAEDTLCVFIQTEGSGNPQGNTQGTRFGRKYDHFDFSPIPKDYTGSIILSRDVFFQKFIWTQIQNILPGGVVDKTAGAGAKLELRPTGLLNSGGSAWIGQWFCTLEASKIDCTDHPLTIEFFDEAPFDKPKYKWSWTFSGKFPFIENDNVIHITLSCEIPTKTKTLATVEGDTMKFTLAFESADQPPTKSDIDISPIKAEINLPTFTVDLPELNFFSTQNIFAPGERFIQVSDLMFPSDLVLCGNMPS
;
A
#
# COMPACT_ATOMS: atom_id res chain seq x y z
N MET A 1 11.95 -14.24 10.94
CA MET A 1 12.47 -13.37 9.87
C MET A 1 11.67 -13.71 8.63
N THR A 2 10.75 -12.84 8.26
CA THR A 2 9.97 -13.01 7.05
C THR A 2 10.94 -12.77 5.92
N THR A 3 11.11 -13.77 5.06
CA THR A 3 12.05 -13.66 3.95
C THR A 3 11.61 -12.50 3.04
N GLN A 4 12.44 -11.48 2.91
CA GLN A 4 12.32 -10.52 1.81
C GLN A 4 12.97 -11.13 0.58
N TYR A 5 12.29 -11.06 -0.56
CA TYR A 5 12.80 -11.58 -1.82
C TYR A 5 13.36 -10.45 -2.68
N GLU A 6 14.38 -10.77 -3.47
CA GLU A 6 14.82 -9.91 -4.57
C GLU A 6 13.63 -9.55 -5.45
N LYS A 7 13.64 -8.35 -6.02
CA LYS A 7 12.49 -7.79 -6.74
C LYS A 7 11.92 -8.70 -7.84
N SER A 8 12.80 -9.37 -8.60
CA SER A 8 12.40 -10.33 -9.65
C SER A 8 11.68 -11.56 -9.07
N ASP A 9 12.20 -12.13 -7.99
CA ASP A 9 11.61 -13.29 -7.33
C ASP A 9 10.29 -12.91 -6.63
N TYR A 10 10.25 -11.72 -6.05
CA TYR A 10 9.05 -11.13 -5.48
C TYR A 10 7.96 -10.99 -6.56
N TYR A 11 8.28 -10.38 -7.70
CA TYR A 11 7.36 -10.27 -8.84
C TYR A 11 6.80 -11.63 -9.29
N GLY A 12 7.68 -12.61 -9.49
CA GLY A 12 7.28 -13.97 -9.88
C GLY A 12 6.36 -14.64 -8.84
N LYS A 13 6.58 -14.39 -7.55
CA LYS A 13 5.72 -14.90 -6.48
C LYS A 13 4.35 -14.25 -6.44
N LEU A 14 4.22 -12.98 -6.83
CA LEU A 14 2.95 -12.26 -6.87
C LEU A 14 2.18 -12.43 -8.20
N SER A 15 2.84 -12.90 -9.25
CA SER A 15 2.27 -13.00 -10.60
C SER A 15 0.96 -13.81 -10.58
N GLY A 16 -0.11 -13.17 -11.07
CA GLY A 16 -1.45 -13.76 -11.14
C GLY A 16 -2.16 -13.97 -9.80
N LYS A 17 -1.67 -13.38 -8.70
CA LYS A 17 -2.20 -13.57 -7.35
C LYS A 17 -2.78 -12.30 -6.74
N VAL A 18 -3.93 -12.44 -6.07
CA VAL A 18 -4.58 -11.36 -5.31
C VAL A 18 -4.17 -11.45 -3.85
N THR A 19 -3.50 -10.42 -3.36
CA THR A 19 -2.66 -10.51 -2.15
C THR A 19 -3.16 -9.65 -0.98
N THR A 20 -4.14 -8.79 -1.23
CA THR A 20 -4.74 -7.87 -0.25
C THR A 20 -5.82 -8.51 0.63
N ASP A 21 -6.10 -9.81 0.48
CA ASP A 21 -7.11 -10.55 1.26
C ASP A 21 -8.50 -9.89 1.26
N ASP A 22 -8.96 -9.53 0.06
CA ASP A 22 -10.25 -8.86 -0.22
C ASP A 22 -10.35 -7.41 0.26
N TRP A 23 -9.26 -6.84 0.81
CA TRP A 23 -9.16 -5.40 1.06
C TRP A 23 -8.73 -4.67 -0.22
N ASP A 24 -8.98 -3.36 -0.23
CA ASP A 24 -8.65 -2.51 -1.37
C ASP A 24 -7.16 -2.19 -1.43
N ILE A 25 -6.56 -1.96 -0.26
CA ILE A 25 -5.16 -1.53 -0.12
C ILE A 25 -4.50 -2.29 1.03
N LEU A 26 -3.26 -2.71 0.83
CA LEU A 26 -2.35 -3.15 1.89
C LEU A 26 -1.14 -2.23 1.93
N VAL A 27 -0.86 -1.62 3.07
CA VAL A 27 0.32 -0.79 3.29
C VAL A 27 1.21 -1.42 4.34
N SER A 28 2.51 -1.50 4.06
CA SER A 28 3.45 -2.29 4.87
C SER A 28 4.70 -1.51 5.23
N TYR A 29 5.17 -1.70 6.47
CA TYR A 29 6.34 -0.99 7.03
C TYR A 29 7.28 -1.94 7.77
N THR A 30 8.58 -1.82 7.50
CA THR A 30 9.60 -2.56 8.27
C THR A 30 9.74 -2.02 9.70
N ARG A 31 9.80 -2.94 10.67
CA ARG A 31 10.01 -2.62 12.09
C ARG A 31 11.28 -1.81 12.35
N GLN A 32 12.39 -2.17 11.68
CA GLN A 32 13.68 -1.49 11.87
C GLN A 32 13.57 0.01 11.61
N LYS A 33 12.86 0.40 10.55
CA LYS A 33 12.77 1.79 10.14
C LYS A 33 11.72 2.55 10.97
N LEU A 34 10.63 1.89 11.36
CA LEU A 34 9.71 2.42 12.38
C LEU A 34 10.42 2.73 13.70
N ASN A 35 11.34 1.87 14.14
CA ASN A 35 12.15 2.11 15.35
C ASN A 35 13.03 3.35 15.26
N HIS A 36 13.66 3.57 14.10
CA HIS A 36 14.48 4.77 13.90
C HIS A 36 13.63 6.06 14.01
N LEU A 37 12.42 6.03 13.46
CA LEU A 37 11.50 7.16 13.51
C LEU A 37 10.93 7.39 14.92
N LEU A 38 10.62 6.31 15.65
CA LEU A 38 10.24 6.41 17.06
C LEU A 38 11.35 7.06 17.88
N ASP A 39 12.62 6.71 17.63
CA ASP A 39 13.76 7.34 18.30
C ASP A 39 13.82 8.85 18.02
N GLN A 40 13.67 9.27 16.76
CA GLN A 40 13.62 10.69 16.40
C GLN A 40 12.42 11.43 17.05
N THR A 41 11.26 10.79 17.04
CA THR A 41 9.99 11.40 17.47
C THR A 41 9.86 11.44 18.99
N TRP A 42 10.32 10.41 19.71
CA TRP A 42 10.17 10.28 21.16
C TRP A 42 11.44 10.67 21.91
N GLY A 43 12.63 10.41 21.36
CA GLY A 43 13.90 10.72 22.01
C GLY A 43 14.11 12.22 22.26
N THR A 44 13.42 13.08 21.51
CA THR A 44 13.43 14.53 21.67
C THR A 44 12.33 15.07 22.58
N LYS A 45 11.39 14.23 23.03
CA LYS A 45 10.24 14.68 23.83
C LYS A 45 10.60 14.85 25.31
N PRO A 46 10.23 15.98 25.95
CA PRO A 46 10.41 16.19 27.39
C PRO A 46 9.71 15.13 28.27
N LEU A 47 8.67 14.51 27.73
CA LEU A 47 7.88 13.46 28.37
C LEU A 47 8.73 12.33 28.95
N LEU A 48 9.79 11.94 28.26
CA LEU A 48 10.65 10.82 28.67
C LEU A 48 11.71 11.22 29.70
N GLN A 49 11.93 12.51 29.94
CA GLN A 49 13.07 13.00 30.71
C GLN A 49 12.77 13.26 32.20
N ASN A 50 11.50 13.23 32.62
CA ASN A 50 11.08 13.58 33.99
C ASN A 50 9.94 12.69 34.50
N VAL A 51 10.10 11.36 34.40
CA VAL A 51 9.09 10.42 34.89
C VAL A 51 9.23 10.31 36.41
N LYS A 52 8.26 10.88 37.15
CA LYS A 52 8.27 10.91 38.62
C LYS A 52 6.99 10.31 39.18
N PHE A 53 7.13 9.29 40.01
CA PHE A 53 6.01 8.67 40.69
C PHE A 53 6.44 8.11 42.05
N THR A 54 5.47 7.91 42.94
CA THR A 54 5.69 7.39 44.29
C THR A 54 5.05 6.02 44.41
N SER A 55 5.81 5.04 44.86
CA SER A 55 5.31 3.71 45.23
C SER A 55 5.26 3.56 46.75
N LYS A 56 4.26 2.81 47.23
CA LYS A 56 4.10 2.46 48.65
C LYS A 56 4.03 0.94 48.79
N PRO A 57 5.18 0.25 48.73
CA PRO A 57 5.19 -1.20 48.82
C PRO A 57 4.65 -1.65 50.18
N TYR A 58 3.73 -2.62 50.17
CA TYR A 58 3.19 -3.17 51.41
C TYR A 58 4.23 -4.03 52.11
N ILE A 59 4.69 -3.57 53.28
CA ILE A 59 5.54 -4.34 54.19
C ILE A 59 4.83 -4.34 55.55
N PRO A 60 4.42 -5.51 56.09
CA PRO A 60 3.72 -5.59 57.36
C PRO A 60 4.48 -4.87 58.48
N GLY A 61 3.83 -3.88 59.10
CA GLY A 61 4.38 -3.13 60.24
C GLY A 61 5.46 -2.09 59.89
N VAL A 62 5.72 -1.80 58.60
CA VAL A 62 6.73 -0.84 58.16
C VAL A 62 6.13 0.12 57.12
N ASP A 63 6.13 1.42 57.46
CA ASP A 63 5.77 2.48 56.51
C ASP A 63 6.95 2.79 55.60
N VAL A 64 6.91 2.21 54.39
CA VAL A 64 7.88 2.48 53.32
C VAL A 64 7.24 3.31 52.22
N THR A 65 7.96 4.32 51.75
CA THR A 65 7.62 5.10 50.56
C THR A 65 8.85 5.16 49.66
N GLU A 66 8.68 4.91 48.37
CA GLU A 66 9.73 4.96 47.37
C GLU A 66 9.38 6.00 46.32
N ASP A 67 10.16 7.09 46.27
CA ASP A 67 10.00 8.14 45.28
C ASP A 67 10.96 7.89 44.12
N TYR A 68 10.40 7.61 42.95
CA TYR A 68 11.12 7.32 41.72
C TYR A 68 11.25 8.57 40.86
N ASP A 69 12.45 8.79 40.31
CA ASP A 69 12.75 9.88 39.37
C ASP A 69 13.60 9.31 38.22
N PHE A 70 12.96 9.11 37.06
CA PHE A 70 13.55 8.45 35.90
C PHE A 70 13.64 9.35 34.67
N ALA A 71 14.68 9.09 33.88
CA ALA A 71 14.73 9.39 32.46
C ALA A 71 14.64 8.07 31.68
N LEU A 72 13.64 7.98 30.81
CA LEU A 72 13.45 6.88 29.86
C LEU A 72 14.23 7.17 28.59
N ALA A 73 14.90 6.14 28.06
CA ALA A 73 15.42 6.15 26.70
C ALA A 73 14.27 5.97 25.70
N SER A 74 14.54 6.29 24.43
CA SER A 74 13.60 6.07 23.34
C SER A 74 13.13 4.61 23.29
N PRO A 75 11.84 4.35 23.02
CA PRO A 75 11.32 3.01 22.93
C PRO A 75 11.85 2.27 21.71
N VAL A 76 12.25 1.02 21.92
CA VAL A 76 12.42 0.04 20.85
C VAL A 76 11.13 -0.76 20.71
N LEU A 77 10.43 -0.55 19.60
CA LEU A 77 9.26 -1.30 19.17
C LEU A 77 9.64 -2.70 18.70
N ASN A 78 8.93 -3.65 19.26
CA ASN A 78 8.79 -5.00 18.75
C ASN A 78 7.32 -5.32 18.51
N PHE A 79 7.05 -6.27 17.64
CA PHE A 79 5.69 -6.67 17.33
C PHE A 79 5.46 -8.10 17.81
N GLY A 80 4.28 -8.35 18.34
CA GLY A 80 3.93 -9.66 18.84
C GLY A 80 2.42 -9.88 18.89
N TYR A 81 2.06 -11.06 19.36
CA TYR A 81 0.68 -11.43 19.62
C TYR A 81 0.56 -11.84 21.09
N LEU A 82 -0.44 -11.31 21.79
CA LEU A 82 -0.88 -11.84 23.09
C LEU A 82 -2.35 -12.23 22.96
N ASP A 83 -2.66 -13.48 23.31
CA ASP A 83 -4.01 -14.06 23.20
C ASP A 83 -4.63 -13.90 21.80
N GLY A 84 -3.80 -14.00 20.75
CA GLY A 84 -4.21 -13.87 19.35
C GLY A 84 -4.40 -12.44 18.85
N ASN A 85 -4.17 -11.42 19.69
CA ASN A 85 -4.34 -10.01 19.32
C ASN A 85 -3.00 -9.34 18.99
N PRO A 86 -2.92 -8.53 17.92
CA PRO A 86 -1.70 -7.80 17.56
C PRO A 86 -1.36 -6.78 18.65
N ARG A 87 -0.11 -6.84 19.15
CA ARG A 87 0.41 -5.91 20.15
C ARG A 87 1.75 -5.33 19.73
N ALA A 88 1.95 -4.08 20.16
CA ALA A 88 3.25 -3.44 20.17
C ALA A 88 3.90 -3.71 21.54
N LEU A 89 5.12 -4.21 21.51
CA LEU A 89 5.98 -4.40 22.67
C LEU A 89 7.02 -3.28 22.65
N LEU A 90 6.92 -2.34 23.57
CA LEU A 90 7.86 -1.23 23.71
C LEU A 90 8.87 -1.61 24.79
N LYS A 91 10.16 -1.60 24.45
CA LYS A 91 11.24 -1.78 25.41
C LYS A 91 12.02 -0.47 25.53
N MET A 92 12.02 0.13 26.72
CA MET A 92 12.70 1.39 27.03
C MET A 92 13.75 1.15 28.10
N GLY A 93 15.01 1.46 27.80
CA GLY A 93 16.02 1.57 28.86
C GLY A 93 15.69 2.76 29.76
N PHE A 94 16.16 2.75 31.01
CA PHE A 94 16.00 3.93 31.87
C PHE A 94 17.14 4.08 32.86
N SER A 95 17.29 5.31 33.34
CA SER A 95 18.27 5.69 34.37
C SER A 95 17.64 6.72 35.30
N GLY A 96 18.21 6.89 36.49
CA GLY A 96 17.67 7.86 37.45
C GLY A 96 18.00 7.49 38.88
N SER A 97 17.03 7.67 39.77
CA SER A 97 17.20 7.30 41.17
C SER A 97 15.88 6.90 41.83
N VAL A 98 16.00 6.15 42.92
CA VAL A 98 14.90 5.88 43.85
C VAL A 98 15.28 6.39 45.23
N THR A 99 14.40 7.14 45.87
CA THR A 99 14.55 7.58 47.26
C THR A 99 13.61 6.80 48.15
N SER A 100 14.15 5.89 48.95
CA SER A 100 13.39 5.06 49.88
C SER A 100 13.33 5.72 51.26
N THR A 101 12.13 5.99 51.75
CA THR A 101 11.85 6.51 53.08
C THR A 101 11.18 5.43 53.91
N VAL A 102 11.89 4.94 54.94
CA VAL A 102 11.38 3.95 55.91
C VAL A 102 11.24 4.65 57.25
N LYS A 103 10.04 4.98 57.72
CA LYS A 103 9.90 5.72 58.99
C LYS A 103 10.38 4.86 60.18
N PRO A 104 11.14 5.43 61.14
CA PRO A 104 11.55 6.83 61.30
C PRO A 104 12.92 7.19 60.69
N ASN A 105 13.51 6.32 59.87
CA ASN A 105 14.85 6.52 59.31
C ASN A 105 14.89 7.68 58.31
N LYS A 106 16.10 8.23 58.12
CA LYS A 106 16.35 9.21 57.05
C LYS A 106 16.15 8.56 55.68
N PRO A 107 15.65 9.30 54.68
CA PRO A 107 15.56 8.80 53.31
C PRO A 107 16.93 8.38 52.76
N VAL A 108 16.94 7.30 51.99
CA VAL A 108 18.13 6.79 51.30
C VAL A 108 17.88 6.85 49.81
N THR A 109 18.75 7.55 49.07
CA THR A 109 18.68 7.64 47.61
C THR A 109 19.65 6.65 46.99
N THR A 110 19.13 5.75 46.14
CA THR A 110 19.90 4.76 45.40
C THR A 110 19.89 5.12 43.91
N PRO A 111 21.05 5.21 43.24
CA PRO A 111 21.11 5.47 41.81
C PRO A 111 20.67 4.25 41.01
N ILE A 112 19.99 4.50 39.89
CA ILE A 112 19.61 3.50 38.90
C ILE A 112 20.54 3.67 37.70
N PRO A 113 21.50 2.76 37.50
CA PRO A 113 22.45 2.86 36.40
C PRO A 113 21.75 2.71 35.04
N ALA A 114 22.20 3.49 34.06
CA ALA A 114 21.80 3.33 32.67
C ALA A 114 22.16 1.94 32.14
N ASP A 115 21.38 1.46 31.17
CA ASP A 115 21.58 0.20 30.45
C ASP A 115 21.59 -1.07 31.34
N VAL A 116 21.04 -1.01 32.55
CA VAL A 116 20.86 -2.18 33.43
C VAL A 116 19.41 -2.63 33.45
N TYR A 117 18.48 -1.69 33.51
CA TYR A 117 17.05 -1.96 33.64
C TYR A 117 16.29 -1.44 32.43
N PHE A 118 15.22 -2.15 32.08
CA PHE A 118 14.35 -1.82 30.96
C PHE A 118 12.89 -1.92 31.37
N LEU A 119 12.12 -0.88 31.07
CA LEU A 119 10.66 -0.89 31.12
C LEU A 119 10.16 -1.57 29.85
N GLN A 120 9.39 -2.65 30.02
CA GLN A 120 8.77 -3.37 28.92
C GLN A 120 7.25 -3.20 29.01
N ILE A 121 6.66 -2.68 27.94
CA ILE A 121 5.24 -2.39 27.88
C ILE A 121 4.64 -3.11 26.68
N GLY A 122 3.66 -3.99 26.90
CA GLY A 122 2.89 -4.60 25.84
C GLY A 122 1.54 -3.93 25.69
N VAL A 123 1.40 -3.05 24.71
CA VAL A 123 0.19 -2.28 24.44
C VAL A 123 -0.56 -2.83 23.22
N PRO A 124 -1.90 -2.77 23.20
CA PRO A 124 -2.62 -2.92 21.96
C PRO A 124 -2.31 -1.74 21.05
N LEU A 125 -2.17 -1.99 19.75
CA LEU A 125 -2.27 -0.93 18.76
C LEU A 125 -3.71 -0.43 18.76
N ALA A 126 -3.92 0.87 18.88
CA ALA A 126 -5.24 1.46 18.85
C ALA A 126 -5.31 2.64 17.89
N SER A 127 -6.50 2.91 17.40
CA SER A 127 -6.86 4.16 16.76
C SER A 127 -7.55 5.06 17.80
N PHE A 128 -7.25 6.34 17.80
CA PHE A 128 -7.81 7.36 18.68
C PHE A 128 -8.37 8.51 17.85
N SER A 129 -9.67 8.76 17.92
CA SER A 129 -10.26 9.96 17.33
C SER A 129 -10.18 11.09 18.36
N ALA A 130 -9.41 12.14 18.05
CA ALA A 130 -9.31 13.32 18.91
C ALA A 130 -10.61 14.16 18.90
N GLU A 131 -11.39 14.06 17.81
CA GLU A 131 -12.67 14.76 17.67
C GLU A 131 -13.77 14.08 18.52
N GLU A 132 -13.74 12.74 18.60
CA GLU A 132 -14.70 11.96 19.40
C GLU A 132 -14.21 11.65 20.82
N ASP A 133 -12.94 11.93 21.12
CA ASP A 133 -12.22 11.48 22.33
C ASP A 133 -12.40 9.97 22.59
N LYS A 134 -12.21 9.16 21.56
CA LYS A 134 -12.56 7.72 21.56
C LYS A 134 -11.45 6.82 21.00
N PHE A 135 -11.26 5.67 21.66
CA PHE A 135 -10.34 4.61 21.23
C PHE A 135 -11.09 3.50 20.47
N TYR A 136 -10.41 2.96 19.47
CA TYR A 136 -10.80 1.77 18.73
C TYR A 136 -9.64 0.78 18.81
N GLU A 137 -9.93 -0.44 19.22
CA GLU A 137 -8.91 -1.48 19.34
C GLU A 137 -8.45 -1.94 17.95
N GLY A 138 -7.14 -2.10 17.75
CA GLY A 138 -6.57 -2.41 16.43
C GLY A 138 -6.93 -3.79 15.87
N LYS A 139 -7.50 -4.69 16.70
CA LYS A 139 -8.06 -5.98 16.24
C LYS A 139 -9.38 -5.80 15.51
N ASP A 140 -10.12 -4.75 15.86
CA ASP A 140 -11.42 -4.46 15.29
C ASP A 140 -11.23 -3.64 14.01
N VAL A 141 -12.21 -3.72 13.12
CA VAL A 141 -12.20 -2.85 11.94
C VAL A 141 -12.63 -1.47 12.40
N VAL A 142 -11.77 -0.48 12.14
CA VAL A 142 -12.05 0.91 12.46
C VAL A 142 -12.73 1.54 11.24
N GLU A 143 -13.96 1.99 11.39
CA GLU A 143 -14.74 2.66 10.35
C GLU A 143 -14.71 4.18 10.54
N PHE A 144 -14.63 4.93 9.44
CA PHE A 144 -14.90 6.36 9.42
C PHE A 144 -16.40 6.61 9.24
N GLU A 145 -16.96 7.58 9.98
CA GLU A 145 -18.33 8.02 9.73
C GLU A 145 -18.44 8.59 8.31
N SER A 146 -19.26 7.97 7.46
CA SER A 146 -19.40 8.32 6.03
C SER A 146 -19.85 9.76 5.75
N SER A 147 -20.38 10.46 6.76
CA SER A 147 -20.91 11.82 6.64
C SER A 147 -19.95 12.93 7.07
N LYS A 148 -18.78 12.59 7.64
CA LYS A 148 -17.81 13.56 8.17
C LYS A 148 -16.38 13.23 7.73
N GLU A 149 -15.63 14.28 7.43
CA GLU A 149 -14.18 14.16 7.33
C GLU A 149 -13.62 14.05 8.75
N ALA A 150 -12.73 13.10 8.97
CA ALA A 150 -12.17 12.83 10.29
C ALA A 150 -10.68 12.46 10.20
N GLU A 151 -9.99 12.63 11.31
CA GLU A 151 -8.62 12.16 11.53
C GLU A 151 -8.58 11.23 12.75
N HIS A 152 -8.07 10.02 12.55
CA HIS A 152 -7.88 9.04 13.61
C HIS A 152 -6.40 8.84 13.86
N HIS A 153 -5.92 9.09 15.07
CA HIS A 153 -4.53 8.91 15.48
C HIS A 153 -4.22 7.45 15.80
N ILE A 154 -3.13 6.89 15.27
CA ILE A 154 -2.65 5.58 15.72
C ILE A 154 -1.80 5.81 16.95
N VAL A 155 -2.24 5.28 18.08
CA VAL A 155 -1.62 5.49 19.39
C VAL A 155 -1.28 4.16 20.03
N PHE A 156 -0.22 4.18 20.83
CA PHE A 156 0.00 3.17 21.85
C PHE A 156 -0.97 3.43 23.01
N HIS A 157 -1.96 2.56 23.18
CA HIS A 157 -3.01 2.77 24.17
C HIS A 157 -2.59 2.20 25.53
N PHE A 158 -1.92 3.03 26.33
CA PHE A 158 -1.39 2.67 27.66
C PHE A 158 -2.45 2.53 28.76
N GLN A 159 -3.65 3.11 28.58
CA GLN A 159 -4.72 3.11 29.58
C GLN A 159 -5.68 1.91 29.47
N ASN A 160 -5.42 0.97 28.55
CA ASN A 160 -6.25 -0.23 28.45
C ASN A 160 -5.83 -1.23 29.53
N GLU A 161 -6.47 -1.20 30.71
CA GLU A 161 -6.12 -2.05 31.86
C GLU A 161 -6.24 -3.56 31.56
N ASP A 162 -7.19 -3.95 30.71
CA ASP A 162 -7.43 -5.36 30.35
C ASP A 162 -6.44 -5.87 29.28
N ALA A 163 -5.84 -4.95 28.51
CA ALA A 163 -5.00 -5.29 27.36
C ALA A 163 -3.57 -4.73 27.41
N THR A 164 -3.18 -3.99 28.44
CA THR A 164 -1.81 -3.46 28.58
C THR A 164 -1.03 -4.26 29.62
N SER A 165 0.13 -4.78 29.24
CA SER A 165 1.07 -5.40 30.17
C SER A 165 2.22 -4.46 30.51
N TRP A 166 2.59 -4.44 31.78
CA TRP A 166 3.68 -3.64 32.32
C TRP A 166 4.67 -4.56 33.03
N ASP A 167 5.94 -4.45 32.68
CA ASP A 167 6.99 -5.23 33.30
C ASP A 167 8.32 -4.48 33.36
N PHE A 168 9.18 -4.91 34.29
CA PHE A 168 10.56 -4.47 34.39
C PHE A 168 11.48 -5.65 34.13
N THR A 169 12.41 -5.48 33.21
CA THR A 169 13.45 -6.46 32.90
C THR A 169 14.83 -5.89 33.20
N ALA A 170 15.83 -6.75 33.32
CA ALA A 170 17.21 -6.34 33.54
C ALA A 170 18.16 -7.07 32.58
N ASP A 171 19.32 -6.50 32.36
CA ASP A 171 20.43 -7.15 31.69
C ASP A 171 20.95 -8.33 32.54
N GLU A 172 20.81 -9.56 32.04
CA GLU A 172 21.21 -10.79 32.74
C GLU A 172 22.72 -10.84 33.04
N THR A 173 23.53 -10.04 32.35
CA THR A 173 24.98 -10.00 32.54
C THR A 173 25.42 -9.05 33.67
N LYS A 174 24.50 -8.29 34.26
CA LYS A 174 24.79 -7.25 35.26
C LYS A 174 24.06 -7.49 36.59
N PRO A 175 24.64 -7.10 37.75
CA PRO A 175 23.94 -7.16 39.02
C PRO A 175 22.70 -6.27 39.04
N HIS A 176 21.57 -6.80 39.51
CA HIS A 176 20.28 -6.11 39.46
C HIS A 176 19.57 -6.02 40.84
N PRO A 177 20.17 -5.38 41.86
CA PRO A 177 19.64 -5.37 43.23
C PRO A 177 18.27 -4.67 43.39
N LEU A 178 17.88 -3.80 42.47
CA LEU A 178 16.60 -3.07 42.51
C LEU A 178 15.45 -3.75 41.75
N LEU A 179 15.69 -4.88 41.06
CA LEU A 179 14.69 -5.47 40.17
C LEU A 179 13.38 -5.83 40.91
N GLU A 180 13.46 -6.41 42.09
CA GLU A 180 12.27 -6.76 42.87
C GLU A 180 11.44 -5.54 43.30
N ASN A 181 12.10 -4.41 43.61
CA ASN A 181 11.40 -3.19 43.99
C ASN A 181 10.71 -2.57 42.77
N LEU A 182 11.41 -2.53 41.63
CA LEU A 182 10.83 -2.09 40.35
C LEU A 182 9.61 -2.94 39.96
N LEU A 183 9.70 -4.27 40.08
CA LEU A 183 8.58 -5.16 39.80
C LEU A 183 7.36 -4.91 40.70
N LYS A 184 7.56 -4.51 41.96
CA LYS A 184 6.47 -4.12 42.87
C LYS A 184 5.84 -2.77 42.46
N ALA A 185 6.64 -1.87 41.90
CA ALA A 185 6.22 -0.55 41.47
C ALA A 185 5.49 -0.51 40.11
N LYS A 186 5.32 -1.66 39.44
CA LYS A 186 4.70 -1.76 38.10
C LYS A 186 3.31 -1.12 38.00
N GLY A 187 2.49 -1.23 39.05
CA GLY A 187 1.14 -0.65 39.05
C GLY A 187 1.14 0.88 39.15
N ASP A 188 2.13 1.43 39.86
CA ASP A 188 2.26 2.87 40.05
C ASP A 188 2.77 3.56 38.76
N ILE A 189 3.75 2.95 38.07
CA ILE A 189 4.19 3.46 36.76
C ILE A 189 3.10 3.31 35.69
N ALA A 190 2.33 2.22 35.70
CA ALA A 190 1.18 2.07 34.80
C ALA A 190 0.15 3.19 35.02
N THR A 191 -0.16 3.49 36.29
CA THR A 191 -1.06 4.59 36.68
C THR A 191 -0.52 5.94 36.21
N TRP A 192 0.80 6.15 36.32
CA TRP A 192 1.43 7.39 35.87
C TRP A 192 1.25 7.60 34.35
N PHE A 193 1.55 6.57 33.55
CA PHE A 193 1.38 6.60 32.09
C PHE A 193 -0.08 6.71 31.63
N GLY A 194 -1.01 6.16 32.42
CA GLY A 194 -2.44 6.24 32.17
C GLY A 194 -3.08 7.61 32.47
N SER A 195 -2.36 8.52 33.13
CA SER A 195 -2.89 9.83 33.50
C SER A 195 -2.70 10.88 32.39
N GLN A 196 -3.80 11.47 31.92
CA GLN A 196 -3.79 12.61 30.98
C GLN A 196 -3.06 13.85 31.54
N SER A 197 -2.91 13.98 32.86
CA SER A 197 -2.16 15.07 33.49
C SER A 197 -0.65 14.94 33.34
N HIS A 198 -0.16 13.73 33.04
CA HIS A 198 1.26 13.43 32.91
C HIS A 198 1.63 13.20 31.46
N VAL A 199 0.73 12.61 30.68
CA VAL A 199 0.98 12.33 29.28
C VAL A 199 -0.26 12.57 28.42
N ALA A 200 -0.17 13.48 27.46
CA ALA A 200 -1.25 13.71 26.53
C ALA A 200 -1.30 12.55 25.52
N TRP A 201 -2.49 12.05 25.21
CA TRP A 201 -2.62 10.80 24.44
C TRP A 201 -2.10 10.90 23.01
N VAL A 202 -2.16 12.10 22.44
CA VAL A 202 -1.57 12.45 21.15
C VAL A 202 -0.03 12.42 21.18
N GLU A 203 0.60 12.54 22.35
CA GLU A 203 2.05 12.43 22.48
C GLU A 203 2.55 10.99 22.25
N TYR A 204 1.66 10.00 22.41
CA TYR A 204 1.89 8.60 22.05
C TYR A 204 1.42 8.23 20.64
N ALA A 205 0.88 9.21 19.90
CA ALA A 205 0.51 8.98 18.52
C ALA A 205 1.78 8.70 17.73
N VAL A 206 1.84 7.50 17.17
CA VAL A 206 2.80 7.17 16.13
C VAL A 206 2.32 7.77 14.80
N ASN A 207 1.01 8.06 14.67
CA ASN A 207 0.46 8.57 13.42
C ASN A 207 -1.00 9.11 13.44
N LYS A 208 -1.58 9.43 12.26
CA LYS A 208 -2.97 9.70 11.87
C LYS A 208 -3.37 9.08 10.53
N ILE A 209 -4.55 8.47 10.43
CA ILE A 209 -5.23 8.14 9.17
C ILE A 209 -6.34 9.17 8.95
N SER A 210 -6.45 9.70 7.73
CA SER A 210 -7.42 10.74 7.39
C SER A 210 -8.42 10.27 6.34
N SER A 211 -9.70 10.58 6.56
CA SER A 211 -10.77 10.45 5.57
C SER A 211 -11.10 11.78 4.88
N LYS A 212 -10.23 12.80 5.01
CA LYS A 212 -10.41 14.11 4.36
C LYS A 212 -10.57 13.95 2.86
N LYS A 213 -11.45 14.76 2.27
CA LYS A 213 -11.70 14.70 0.84
C LYS A 213 -10.48 15.21 0.07
N ASP A 214 -9.99 14.37 -0.83
CA ASP A 214 -9.10 14.81 -1.88
C ASP A 214 -9.95 15.21 -3.09
N PRO A 215 -9.94 16.49 -3.53
CA PRO A 215 -10.68 16.92 -4.71
C PRO A 215 -10.23 16.23 -6.00
N THR A 216 -9.03 15.62 -6.00
CA THR A 216 -8.44 14.97 -7.17
C THR A 216 -8.73 13.47 -7.26
N SER A 217 -9.06 12.78 -6.16
CA SER A 217 -9.45 11.36 -6.21
C SER A 217 -10.21 10.87 -4.99
N VAL A 218 -11.46 10.45 -5.20
CA VAL A 218 -12.25 9.73 -4.18
C VAL A 218 -11.87 8.25 -4.10
N LEU A 219 -11.24 7.71 -5.15
CA LEU A 219 -11.04 6.27 -5.34
C LEU A 219 -10.27 5.63 -4.17
N LEU A 220 -9.19 6.28 -3.70
CA LEU A 220 -8.33 5.73 -2.66
C LEU A 220 -8.63 6.25 -1.26
N ARG A 221 -9.70 7.03 -1.08
CA ARG A 221 -10.04 7.61 0.23
C ARG A 221 -10.36 6.50 1.24
N PRO A 222 -9.68 6.42 2.40
CA PRO A 222 -9.96 5.41 3.41
C PRO A 222 -11.39 5.50 3.95
N LYS A 223 -12.06 4.35 4.04
CA LYS A 223 -13.39 4.16 4.64
C LYS A 223 -13.31 3.33 5.93
N SER A 224 -12.52 2.26 5.90
CA SER A 224 -12.24 1.46 7.10
C SER A 224 -10.85 0.84 7.01
N TYR A 225 -10.28 0.41 8.13
CA TYR A 225 -8.96 -0.23 8.15
C TYR A 225 -8.77 -1.19 9.31
N LYS A 226 -7.73 -2.03 9.20
CA LYS A 226 -7.31 -3.01 10.22
C LYS A 226 -5.80 -3.17 10.26
N PHE A 227 -5.24 -3.31 11.47
CA PHE A 227 -3.83 -3.57 11.69
C PHE A 227 -3.53 -5.06 11.78
N ILE A 228 -2.45 -5.49 11.12
CA ILE A 228 -1.93 -6.85 11.20
C ILE A 228 -0.41 -6.80 11.34
N ILE A 229 0.13 -7.69 12.15
CA ILE A 229 1.57 -7.87 12.29
C ILE A 229 1.98 -9.12 11.51
N ALA A 230 2.82 -8.95 10.49
CA ALA A 230 3.44 -10.04 9.76
C ALA A 230 4.92 -10.14 10.18
N GLU A 231 5.17 -10.85 11.28
CA GLU A 231 6.46 -10.93 11.98
C GLU A 231 7.11 -9.55 12.23
N ASP A 232 8.10 -9.15 11.42
CA ASP A 232 8.85 -7.90 11.52
C ASP A 232 8.24 -6.75 10.69
N THR A 233 7.06 -6.98 10.11
CA THR A 233 6.37 -6.00 9.26
C THR A 233 5.03 -5.61 9.88
N LEU A 234 4.78 -4.31 9.97
CA LEU A 234 3.47 -3.76 10.31
C LEU A 234 2.68 -3.54 9.04
N CYS A 235 1.52 -4.19 8.95
CA CYS A 235 0.62 -4.15 7.81
C CYS A 235 -0.68 -3.44 8.19
N VAL A 236 -1.17 -2.60 7.29
CA VAL A 236 -2.46 -1.92 7.41
C VAL A 236 -3.28 -2.23 6.18
N PHE A 237 -4.38 -2.93 6.41
CA PHE A 237 -5.35 -3.26 5.38
C PHE A 237 -6.44 -2.18 5.39
N ILE A 238 -6.75 -1.60 4.24
CA ILE A 238 -7.63 -0.44 4.11
C ILE A 238 -8.71 -0.76 3.08
N GLN A 239 -9.96 -0.49 3.44
CA GLN A 239 -11.08 -0.39 2.54
C GLN A 239 -11.23 1.09 2.15
N THR A 240 -11.51 1.35 0.89
CA THR A 240 -11.68 2.68 0.36
C THR A 240 -13.15 2.99 0.10
N GLU A 241 -13.51 4.27 0.16
CA GLU A 241 -14.88 4.71 -0.11
C GLU A 241 -15.20 4.66 -1.60
N GLY A 242 -14.24 5.09 -2.44
CA GLY A 242 -14.45 5.18 -3.88
C GLY A 242 -14.41 3.84 -4.61
N SER A 243 -13.94 2.75 -4.00
CA SER A 243 -14.05 1.42 -4.60
C SER A 243 -15.50 0.93 -4.60
N GLY A 244 -16.32 1.27 -3.60
CA GLY A 244 -17.62 0.63 -3.39
C GLY A 244 -17.55 -0.88 -3.05
N ASN A 245 -16.36 -1.41 -2.73
CA ASN A 245 -16.22 -2.79 -2.29
C ASN A 245 -16.83 -3.01 -0.91
N PRO A 246 -17.27 -4.25 -0.60
CA PRO A 246 -17.51 -4.63 0.79
C PRO A 246 -16.21 -4.55 1.60
N GLN A 247 -16.36 -4.59 2.91
CA GLN A 247 -15.22 -4.70 3.80
C GLN A 247 -14.44 -5.99 3.50
N GLY A 248 -13.11 -5.91 3.52
CA GLY A 248 -12.25 -7.06 3.29
C GLY A 248 -12.35 -8.12 4.38
N ASN A 249 -11.60 -9.21 4.23
CA ASN A 249 -11.64 -10.31 5.18
C ASN A 249 -11.22 -9.87 6.59
N THR A 250 -12.08 -10.13 7.58
CA THR A 250 -11.86 -9.74 8.98
C THR A 250 -11.28 -10.85 9.84
N GLN A 251 -11.35 -12.11 9.40
CA GLN A 251 -10.92 -13.26 10.19
C GLN A 251 -9.60 -13.82 9.67
N GLY A 252 -8.55 -13.79 10.50
CA GLY A 252 -7.22 -14.26 10.10
C GLY A 252 -6.62 -13.48 8.91
N THR A 253 -6.92 -12.19 8.81
CA THR A 253 -6.45 -11.28 7.76
C THR A 253 -4.92 -11.37 7.63
N ARG A 254 -4.42 -11.70 6.44
CA ARG A 254 -2.97 -11.74 6.17
C ARG A 254 -2.66 -11.58 4.68
N PHE A 255 -1.45 -11.10 4.40
CA PHE A 255 -0.93 -10.97 3.04
C PHE A 255 -0.95 -12.32 2.32
N GLY A 256 -1.58 -12.36 1.15
CA GLY A 256 -1.72 -13.56 0.30
C GLY A 256 -2.33 -14.78 0.98
N ARG A 257 -3.25 -14.58 1.95
CA ARG A 257 -3.90 -15.67 2.72
C ARG A 257 -4.42 -16.83 1.87
N LYS A 258 -4.91 -16.52 0.66
CA LYS A 258 -5.53 -17.45 -0.29
C LYS A 258 -4.56 -18.48 -0.88
N TYR A 259 -3.25 -18.33 -0.65
CA TYR A 259 -2.22 -19.17 -1.23
C TYR A 259 -1.44 -19.90 -0.15
N ASP A 260 -1.18 -21.17 -0.40
CA ASP A 260 -0.30 -21.98 0.45
C ASP A 260 1.14 -21.51 0.33
N HIS A 261 1.89 -21.61 1.43
CA HIS A 261 3.31 -21.23 1.52
C HIS A 261 3.59 -19.77 1.10
N PHE A 262 2.64 -18.88 1.36
CA PHE A 262 2.78 -17.44 1.14
C PHE A 262 3.40 -16.72 2.34
N ASP A 263 4.43 -17.34 2.93
CA ASP A 263 5.06 -16.88 4.17
C ASP A 263 6.30 -16.04 3.85
N PHE A 264 6.08 -14.82 3.36
CA PHE A 264 7.14 -13.87 3.05
C PHE A 264 6.68 -12.42 3.23
N SER A 265 7.63 -11.49 3.30
CA SER A 265 7.31 -10.10 3.55
C SER A 265 6.53 -9.49 2.37
N PRO A 266 5.50 -8.65 2.60
CA PRO A 266 4.88 -7.83 1.55
C PRO A 266 5.78 -6.69 1.06
N ILE A 267 7.02 -6.61 1.55
CA ILE A 267 8.02 -5.62 1.16
C ILE A 267 9.17 -6.37 0.48
N PRO A 268 9.48 -6.10 -0.80
CA PRO A 268 10.63 -6.68 -1.46
C PRO A 268 11.93 -6.24 -0.78
N LYS A 269 12.99 -7.02 -1.01
CA LYS A 269 14.33 -6.70 -0.50
C LYS A 269 14.79 -5.34 -1.01
N ASP A 270 15.60 -4.65 -0.21
CA ASP A 270 16.14 -3.30 -0.44
C ASP A 270 15.11 -2.15 -0.33
N TYR A 271 13.87 -2.48 0.04
CA TYR A 271 12.84 -1.51 0.38
C TYR A 271 12.47 -1.60 1.86
N THR A 272 12.05 -0.48 2.42
CA THR A 272 11.55 -0.43 3.81
C THR A 272 10.04 -0.33 3.89
N GLY A 273 9.34 -0.06 2.78
CA GLY A 273 7.87 0.02 2.74
C GLY A 273 7.28 -0.35 1.37
N SER A 274 6.00 -0.72 1.38
CA SER A 274 5.23 -1.00 0.17
C SER A 274 3.76 -0.61 0.32
N ILE A 275 3.14 -0.29 -0.81
CA ILE A 275 1.68 -0.09 -0.94
C ILE A 275 1.20 -1.03 -2.04
N ILE A 276 0.20 -1.85 -1.76
CA ILE A 276 -0.39 -2.79 -2.70
C ILE A 276 -1.84 -2.38 -2.91
N LEU A 277 -2.18 -1.94 -4.13
CA LEU A 277 -3.56 -1.68 -4.55
C LEU A 277 -4.12 -2.94 -5.22
N SER A 278 -5.28 -3.38 -4.76
CA SER A 278 -5.92 -4.58 -5.32
C SER A 278 -6.20 -4.42 -6.81
N ARG A 279 -6.12 -5.53 -7.55
CA ARG A 279 -6.47 -5.57 -8.97
C ARG A 279 -7.86 -4.98 -9.25
N ASP A 280 -8.84 -5.27 -8.40
CA ASP A 280 -10.19 -4.75 -8.58
C ASP A 280 -10.21 -3.22 -8.55
N VAL A 281 -9.55 -2.60 -7.56
CA VAL A 281 -9.51 -1.14 -7.44
C VAL A 281 -8.69 -0.51 -8.55
N PHE A 282 -7.47 -0.98 -8.76
CA PHE A 282 -6.55 -0.36 -9.73
C PHE A 282 -6.93 -0.65 -11.19
N PHE A 283 -7.29 -1.89 -11.51
CA PHE A 283 -7.53 -2.28 -12.89
C PHE A 283 -9.00 -2.20 -13.27
N GLN A 284 -9.90 -2.82 -12.50
CA GLN A 284 -11.32 -2.91 -12.91
C GLN A 284 -12.04 -1.57 -12.71
N LYS A 285 -11.86 -0.92 -11.55
CA LYS A 285 -12.58 0.32 -11.22
C LYS A 285 -11.94 1.58 -11.76
N PHE A 286 -10.63 1.55 -12.01
CA PHE A 286 -9.89 2.69 -12.53
C PHE A 286 -9.59 2.54 -14.02
N ILE A 287 -8.63 1.69 -14.42
CA ILE A 287 -8.22 1.59 -15.84
C ILE A 287 -9.37 1.15 -16.75
N TRP A 288 -9.98 0.01 -16.45
CA TRP A 288 -11.01 -0.59 -17.30
C TRP A 288 -12.19 0.37 -17.45
N THR A 289 -12.69 0.93 -16.36
CA THR A 289 -13.85 1.84 -16.39
C THR A 289 -13.62 3.01 -17.35
N GLN A 290 -12.41 3.60 -17.40
CA GLN A 290 -12.10 4.66 -18.36
C GLN A 290 -12.05 4.16 -19.81
N ILE A 291 -11.54 2.95 -20.06
CA ILE A 291 -11.56 2.33 -21.39
C ILE A 291 -13.00 2.06 -21.85
N GLN A 292 -13.86 1.56 -20.94
CA GLN A 292 -15.27 1.32 -21.22
C GLN A 292 -16.06 2.58 -21.55
N ASN A 293 -15.72 3.71 -20.93
CA ASN A 293 -16.37 5.00 -21.23
C ASN A 293 -16.09 5.46 -22.67
N ILE A 294 -14.92 5.11 -23.22
CA ILE A 294 -14.53 5.45 -24.60
C ILE A 294 -15.04 4.42 -25.60
N LEU A 295 -15.10 3.14 -25.19
CA LEU A 295 -15.56 2.02 -26.03
C LEU A 295 -16.73 1.25 -25.37
N PRO A 296 -17.93 1.84 -25.24
CA PRO A 296 -19.05 1.20 -24.56
C PRO A 296 -19.45 -0.15 -25.19
N GLY A 297 -19.52 -1.20 -24.36
CA GLY A 297 -19.90 -2.56 -24.82
C GLY A 297 -18.83 -3.29 -25.65
N GLY A 298 -17.69 -2.64 -25.92
CA GLY A 298 -16.61 -3.18 -26.73
C GLY A 298 -15.44 -3.78 -25.95
N VAL A 299 -15.51 -3.86 -24.62
CA VAL A 299 -14.38 -4.25 -23.75
C VAL A 299 -14.66 -5.58 -23.06
N VAL A 300 -13.74 -6.53 -23.17
CA VAL A 300 -13.83 -7.89 -22.60
C VAL A 300 -12.54 -8.24 -21.85
N ASP A 301 -12.65 -8.67 -20.58
CA ASP A 301 -11.49 -9.20 -19.84
C ASP A 301 -10.97 -10.48 -20.47
N LYS A 302 -9.66 -10.67 -20.41
CA LYS A 302 -9.02 -11.94 -20.73
C LYS A 302 -8.04 -12.33 -19.65
N THR A 303 -7.93 -13.63 -19.45
CA THR A 303 -6.95 -14.19 -18.54
C THR A 303 -5.54 -13.79 -18.99
N ALA A 304 -4.79 -13.20 -18.07
CA ALA A 304 -3.37 -12.93 -18.18
C ALA A 304 -2.64 -13.70 -17.07
N GLY A 305 -1.43 -14.19 -17.34
CA GLY A 305 -0.61 -14.87 -16.32
C GLY A 305 -0.07 -13.91 -15.25
N ALA A 306 0.28 -12.69 -15.67
CA ALA A 306 0.62 -11.54 -14.84
C ALA A 306 0.03 -10.28 -15.50
N GLY A 307 -0.09 -9.19 -14.74
CA GLY A 307 -0.68 -7.95 -15.25
C GLY A 307 -2.13 -8.17 -15.70
N ALA A 308 -2.54 -7.55 -16.82
CA ALA A 308 -3.92 -7.64 -17.29
C ALA A 308 -4.01 -7.66 -18.81
N LYS A 309 -5.14 -8.16 -19.35
CA LYS A 309 -5.36 -8.24 -20.79
C LYS A 309 -6.81 -7.94 -21.12
N LEU A 310 -7.05 -7.03 -22.06
CA LEU A 310 -8.39 -6.73 -22.56
C LEU A 310 -8.45 -6.96 -24.06
N GLU A 311 -9.59 -7.48 -24.51
CA GLU A 311 -10.01 -7.38 -25.90
C GLU A 311 -10.92 -6.17 -26.06
N LEU A 312 -10.60 -5.34 -27.04
CA LEU A 312 -11.34 -4.16 -27.44
C LEU A 312 -11.93 -4.40 -28.83
N ARG A 313 -13.18 -3.99 -29.02
CA ARG A 313 -13.92 -4.08 -30.28
C ARG A 313 -14.26 -2.66 -30.76
N PRO A 314 -13.25 -1.83 -31.08
CA PRO A 314 -13.54 -0.55 -31.71
C PRO A 314 -14.14 -0.79 -33.09
N THR A 315 -15.06 0.05 -33.55
CA THR A 315 -15.54 -0.03 -34.94
C THR A 315 -14.40 0.41 -35.89
N GLY A 316 -13.86 -0.52 -36.68
CA GLY A 316 -12.78 -0.25 -37.64
C GLY A 316 -13.26 0.30 -38.98
N LEU A 317 -12.40 1.03 -39.68
CA LEU A 317 -12.66 1.57 -41.02
C LEU A 317 -11.49 1.25 -41.96
N LEU A 318 -11.75 0.63 -43.11
CA LEU A 318 -10.85 0.73 -44.26
C LEU A 318 -11.00 2.14 -44.83
N ASN A 319 -10.13 3.05 -44.39
CA ASN A 319 -10.22 4.47 -44.70
C ASN A 319 -9.74 4.85 -46.11
N SER A 320 -9.10 3.95 -46.86
CA SER A 320 -8.52 4.29 -48.17
C SER A 320 -9.00 3.35 -49.29
N GLY A 321 -10.24 3.56 -49.73
CA GLY A 321 -10.58 3.26 -51.12
C GLY A 321 -9.97 4.32 -52.04
N GLY A 322 -9.55 3.92 -53.24
CA GLY A 322 -8.92 4.81 -54.20
C GLY A 322 -8.96 4.24 -55.61
N SER A 323 -8.88 5.12 -56.60
CA SER A 323 -8.86 4.73 -58.02
C SER A 323 -7.62 5.29 -58.68
N ALA A 324 -6.97 4.48 -59.51
CA ALA A 324 -5.81 4.91 -60.29
C ALA A 324 -5.67 4.12 -61.58
N TRP A 325 -4.94 4.70 -62.53
CA TRP A 325 -4.47 3.97 -63.70
C TRP A 325 -3.23 3.15 -63.32
N ILE A 326 -3.28 1.84 -63.57
CA ILE A 326 -2.15 0.91 -63.44
C ILE A 326 -1.89 0.34 -64.84
N GLY A 327 -0.89 0.89 -65.54
CA GLY A 327 -0.69 0.60 -66.95
C GLY A 327 -1.87 1.10 -67.81
N GLN A 328 -2.57 0.18 -68.47
CA GLN A 328 -3.75 0.48 -69.31
C GLN A 328 -5.08 0.25 -68.57
N TRP A 329 -5.04 -0.09 -67.30
CA TRP A 329 -6.23 -0.51 -66.55
C TRP A 329 -6.64 0.57 -65.57
N PHE A 330 -7.93 0.92 -65.54
CA PHE A 330 -8.48 1.76 -64.49
C PHE A 330 -8.92 0.86 -63.34
N CYS A 331 -8.19 0.98 -62.23
CA CYS A 331 -8.37 0.14 -61.06
C CYS A 331 -9.03 0.92 -59.92
N THR A 332 -9.93 0.29 -59.17
CA THR A 332 -10.57 0.87 -57.97
C THR A 332 -10.58 -0.12 -56.82
N LEU A 333 -10.09 0.30 -55.65
CA LEU A 333 -10.30 -0.38 -54.39
C LEU A 333 -11.42 0.33 -53.62
N GLU A 334 -12.48 -0.38 -53.24
CA GLU A 334 -13.60 0.22 -52.50
C GLU A 334 -13.30 0.33 -51.00
N ALA A 335 -13.70 1.44 -50.40
CA ALA A 335 -13.67 1.59 -48.94
C ALA A 335 -14.68 0.63 -48.29
N SER A 336 -14.32 0.05 -47.16
CA SER A 336 -15.13 -0.96 -46.46
C SER A 336 -15.08 -0.74 -44.95
N LYS A 337 -16.18 -1.01 -44.25
CA LYS A 337 -16.14 -1.06 -42.79
C LYS A 337 -15.55 -2.39 -42.36
N ILE A 338 -14.68 -2.36 -41.37
CA ILE A 338 -14.11 -3.59 -40.79
C ILE A 338 -14.78 -3.80 -39.45
N ASP A 339 -15.47 -4.93 -39.32
CA ASP A 339 -16.02 -5.34 -38.05
C ASP A 339 -14.91 -5.96 -37.19
N CYS A 340 -14.48 -5.24 -36.16
CA CYS A 340 -13.50 -5.75 -35.20
C CYS A 340 -14.12 -6.68 -34.14
N THR A 341 -15.37 -7.11 -34.32
CA THR A 341 -16.00 -8.13 -33.45
C THR A 341 -15.29 -9.48 -33.58
N ASP A 342 -14.96 -9.90 -34.82
CA ASP A 342 -14.27 -11.16 -35.10
C ASP A 342 -12.75 -11.05 -35.00
N HIS A 343 -12.24 -9.82 -35.03
CA HIS A 343 -10.81 -9.50 -34.93
C HIS A 343 -10.59 -8.38 -33.89
N PRO A 344 -10.68 -8.70 -32.59
CA PRO A 344 -10.56 -7.69 -31.53
C PRO A 344 -9.13 -7.15 -31.42
N LEU A 345 -9.03 -5.84 -31.20
CA LEU A 345 -7.78 -5.19 -30.79
C LEU A 345 -7.47 -5.63 -29.35
N THR A 346 -6.29 -6.17 -29.10
CA THR A 346 -5.88 -6.59 -27.77
C THR A 346 -4.96 -5.54 -27.14
N ILE A 347 -5.19 -5.22 -25.88
CA ILE A 347 -4.21 -4.57 -25.01
C ILE A 347 -3.76 -5.52 -23.92
N GLU A 348 -2.45 -5.59 -23.74
CA GLU A 348 -1.82 -6.30 -22.63
C GLU A 348 -1.06 -5.30 -21.77
N PHE A 349 -1.34 -5.31 -20.46
CA PHE A 349 -0.66 -4.57 -19.41
C PHE A 349 0.26 -5.54 -18.68
N PHE A 350 1.53 -5.21 -18.55
CA PHE A 350 2.55 -6.13 -18.06
C PHE A 350 3.77 -5.38 -17.55
N ASP A 351 4.71 -6.10 -16.97
CA ASP A 351 6.00 -5.56 -16.55
C ASP A 351 7.13 -6.31 -17.25
N GLU A 352 8.28 -5.66 -17.39
CA GLU A 352 9.51 -6.25 -17.89
C GLU A 352 10.62 -5.97 -16.89
N ALA A 353 11.61 -6.86 -16.77
CA ALA A 353 12.78 -6.62 -15.95
C ALA A 353 13.41 -5.24 -16.31
N PRO A 354 13.78 -4.40 -15.34
CA PRO A 354 13.91 -4.68 -13.89
C PRO A 354 12.65 -4.45 -13.04
N PHE A 355 11.46 -4.48 -13.66
CA PHE A 355 10.14 -4.33 -13.02
C PHE A 355 9.96 -2.99 -12.31
N ASP A 356 10.46 -1.92 -12.88
CA ASP A 356 10.43 -0.56 -12.32
C ASP A 356 9.18 0.23 -12.70
N LYS A 357 8.57 -0.09 -13.85
CA LYS A 357 7.41 0.61 -14.39
C LYS A 357 6.47 -0.35 -15.13
N PRO A 358 5.16 -0.32 -14.85
CA PRO A 358 4.17 -0.99 -15.66
C PRO A 358 4.18 -0.48 -17.09
N LYS A 359 3.99 -1.41 -18.02
CA LYS A 359 3.97 -1.17 -19.45
C LYS A 359 2.69 -1.70 -20.06
N TYR A 360 2.43 -1.30 -21.30
CA TYR A 360 1.39 -1.88 -22.11
C TYR A 360 1.82 -2.00 -23.57
N LYS A 361 1.17 -2.90 -24.30
CA LYS A 361 1.35 -3.05 -25.75
C LYS A 361 0.02 -3.39 -26.42
N TRP A 362 -0.07 -2.99 -27.68
CA TRP A 362 -1.19 -3.31 -28.55
C TRP A 362 -0.85 -4.51 -29.44
N SER A 363 -1.83 -5.38 -29.65
CA SER A 363 -1.72 -6.50 -30.58
C SER A 363 -3.01 -6.61 -31.38
N TRP A 364 -2.88 -6.68 -32.70
CA TRP A 364 -3.99 -6.90 -33.61
C TRP A 364 -3.48 -7.52 -34.89
N THR A 365 -4.22 -8.49 -35.41
CA THR A 365 -3.92 -9.15 -36.68
C THR A 365 -5.22 -9.28 -37.45
N PHE A 366 -5.19 -8.91 -38.72
CA PHE A 366 -6.34 -8.97 -39.60
C PHE A 366 -5.91 -9.44 -41.00
N SER A 367 -6.78 -10.23 -41.64
CA SER A 367 -6.65 -10.61 -43.04
C SER A 367 -8.05 -10.72 -43.65
N GLY A 368 -8.30 -9.96 -44.72
CA GLY A 368 -9.62 -9.88 -45.35
C GLY A 368 -9.52 -9.79 -46.86
N LYS A 369 -10.58 -10.23 -47.54
CA LYS A 369 -10.73 -10.08 -49.00
C LYS A 369 -11.55 -8.85 -49.31
N PHE A 370 -11.06 -8.03 -50.24
CA PHE A 370 -11.70 -6.78 -50.63
C PHE A 370 -11.93 -6.74 -52.14
N PRO A 371 -13.07 -6.19 -52.59
CA PRO A 371 -13.34 -6.03 -54.00
C PRO A 371 -12.36 -5.03 -54.61
N PHE A 372 -11.72 -5.44 -55.70
CA PHE A 372 -10.82 -4.63 -56.51
C PHE A 372 -11.32 -4.70 -57.95
N ILE A 373 -11.73 -3.54 -58.47
CA ILE A 373 -12.39 -3.43 -59.76
C ILE A 373 -11.34 -3.06 -60.79
N GLU A 374 -11.17 -3.88 -61.83
CA GLU A 374 -10.27 -3.64 -62.95
C GLU A 374 -11.07 -3.61 -64.26
N ASN A 375 -11.21 -2.43 -64.88
CA ASN A 375 -11.98 -2.24 -66.13
C ASN A 375 -13.36 -2.94 -66.08
N ASP A 376 -14.14 -2.68 -65.03
CA ASP A 376 -15.46 -3.25 -64.74
C ASP A 376 -15.49 -4.74 -64.33
N ASN A 377 -14.33 -5.42 -64.22
CA ASN A 377 -14.24 -6.77 -63.65
C ASN A 377 -13.91 -6.71 -62.15
N VAL A 378 -14.72 -7.37 -61.33
CA VAL A 378 -14.46 -7.48 -59.89
C VAL A 378 -13.55 -8.68 -59.61
N ILE A 379 -12.32 -8.40 -59.19
CA ILE A 379 -11.45 -9.39 -58.55
C ILE A 379 -11.43 -9.15 -57.03
N HIS A 380 -10.88 -10.09 -56.26
CA HIS A 380 -10.72 -9.95 -54.83
C HIS A 380 -9.25 -9.97 -54.48
N ILE A 381 -8.78 -8.93 -53.80
CA ILE A 381 -7.43 -8.86 -53.25
C ILE A 381 -7.48 -9.17 -51.75
N THR A 382 -6.41 -9.76 -51.23
CA THR A 382 -6.27 -10.00 -49.80
C THR A 382 -5.44 -8.88 -49.19
N LEU A 383 -6.03 -8.15 -48.25
CA LEU A 383 -5.30 -7.19 -47.42
C LEU A 383 -5.06 -7.82 -46.05
N SER A 384 -3.84 -7.67 -45.54
CA SER A 384 -3.44 -8.13 -44.21
C SER A 384 -2.73 -7.04 -43.43
N CYS A 385 -2.89 -7.06 -42.11
CA CYS A 385 -2.34 -6.09 -41.17
C CYS A 385 -1.93 -6.79 -39.88
N GLU A 386 -0.82 -6.34 -39.31
CA GLU A 386 -0.36 -6.77 -38.00
C GLU A 386 0.24 -5.57 -37.28
N ILE A 387 -0.18 -5.31 -36.05
CA ILE A 387 0.41 -4.24 -35.24
C ILE A 387 1.84 -4.65 -34.86
N PRO A 388 2.86 -3.85 -35.18
CA PRO A 388 4.22 -4.11 -34.73
C PRO A 388 4.26 -4.09 -33.21
N THR A 389 4.88 -5.10 -32.59
CA THR A 389 5.01 -5.16 -31.13
C THR A 389 5.85 -3.98 -30.62
N LYS A 390 5.17 -2.93 -30.19
CA LYS A 390 5.75 -1.77 -29.52
C LYS A 390 5.21 -1.70 -28.10
N THR A 391 6.13 -1.57 -27.17
CA THR A 391 5.82 -1.44 -25.74
C THR A 391 5.86 0.04 -25.35
N LYS A 392 4.89 0.49 -24.55
CA LYS A 392 4.78 1.84 -24.00
C LYS A 392 4.72 1.79 -22.48
N THR A 393 5.18 2.83 -21.81
CA THR A 393 5.05 2.96 -20.35
C THR A 393 3.61 3.35 -19.99
N LEU A 394 3.00 2.62 -19.06
CA LEU A 394 1.63 2.88 -18.59
C LEU A 394 1.61 3.95 -17.50
N ALA A 395 2.49 3.82 -16.51
CA ALA A 395 2.45 4.61 -15.29
C ALA A 395 3.84 5.06 -14.85
N THR A 396 3.90 6.24 -14.23
CA THR A 396 5.09 6.79 -13.58
C THR A 396 4.71 7.42 -12.25
N VAL A 397 5.63 7.46 -11.30
CA VAL A 397 5.44 8.10 -9.99
C VAL A 397 6.11 9.46 -10.00
N GLU A 398 5.41 10.47 -9.50
CA GLU A 398 5.96 11.79 -9.22
C GLU A 398 5.54 12.25 -7.84
N GLY A 399 6.43 12.10 -6.85
CA GLY A 399 6.08 12.33 -5.45
C GLY A 399 5.03 11.33 -4.97
N ASP A 400 3.83 11.82 -4.67
CA ASP A 400 2.74 11.03 -4.08
C ASP A 400 1.60 10.73 -5.08
N THR A 401 1.84 11.05 -6.36
CA THR A 401 0.88 10.81 -7.42
C THR A 401 1.44 9.85 -8.46
N MET A 402 0.54 9.05 -9.02
CA MET A 402 0.81 8.28 -10.23
C MET A 402 0.20 8.97 -11.43
N LYS A 403 1.03 9.19 -12.45
CA LYS A 403 0.64 9.71 -13.76
C LYS A 403 0.55 8.57 -14.74
N PHE A 404 -0.53 8.55 -15.51
CA PHE A 404 -0.83 7.48 -16.46
C PHE A 404 -0.78 8.00 -17.89
N THR A 405 -0.39 7.14 -18.81
CA THR A 405 -0.47 7.39 -20.24
C THR A 405 -0.99 6.14 -20.91
N LEU A 406 -2.16 6.27 -21.55
CA LEU A 406 -2.78 5.18 -22.26
C LEU A 406 -3.44 5.72 -23.53
N ALA A 407 -2.85 5.41 -24.68
CA ALA A 407 -3.36 5.84 -25.98
C ALA A 407 -3.08 4.81 -27.08
N PHE A 408 -3.97 4.79 -28.07
CA PHE A 408 -3.81 4.19 -29.38
C PHE A 408 -3.67 5.30 -30.42
N GLU A 409 -2.47 5.51 -30.94
CA GLU A 409 -2.10 6.68 -31.74
C GLU A 409 -1.81 6.33 -33.19
N SER A 410 -1.63 7.32 -34.06
CA SER A 410 -1.26 7.09 -35.47
C SER A 410 0.04 6.27 -35.62
N ALA A 411 0.97 6.38 -34.67
CA ALA A 411 2.22 5.62 -34.66
C ALA A 411 2.05 4.12 -34.33
N ASP A 412 0.85 3.73 -33.86
CA ASP A 412 0.46 2.35 -33.53
C ASP A 412 -0.32 1.67 -34.65
N GLN A 413 -0.65 2.38 -35.73
CA GLN A 413 -1.38 1.82 -36.86
C GLN A 413 -0.58 0.69 -37.52
N PRO A 414 -1.23 -0.44 -37.86
CA PRO A 414 -0.56 -1.55 -38.50
C PRO A 414 -0.22 -1.21 -39.97
N PRO A 415 0.97 -1.57 -40.47
CA PRO A 415 1.23 -1.49 -41.91
C PRO A 415 0.30 -2.46 -42.66
N THR A 416 -0.31 -1.98 -43.74
CA THR A 416 -1.15 -2.80 -44.62
C THR A 416 -0.31 -3.44 -45.72
N LYS A 417 -0.53 -4.73 -45.94
CA LYS A 417 0.08 -5.51 -47.02
C LYS A 417 -1.01 -6.06 -47.94
N SER A 418 -0.78 -6.00 -49.25
CA SER A 418 -1.60 -6.68 -50.25
C SER A 418 -0.87 -7.91 -50.79
N ASP A 419 -1.65 -8.91 -51.19
CA ASP A 419 -1.17 -10.08 -51.92
C ASP A 419 -0.74 -9.78 -53.37
N ILE A 420 -1.11 -8.61 -53.91
CA ILE A 420 -0.68 -8.13 -55.22
C ILE A 420 -0.16 -6.67 -55.14
N ASP A 421 0.63 -6.23 -56.12
CA ASP A 421 1.04 -4.83 -56.22
C ASP A 421 -0.10 -4.00 -56.84
N ILE A 422 -0.65 -3.07 -56.05
CA ILE A 422 -1.73 -2.18 -56.44
C ILE A 422 -1.27 -0.72 -56.62
N SER A 423 0.04 -0.46 -56.67
CA SER A 423 0.59 0.88 -56.85
C SER A 423 0.05 1.55 -58.13
N PRO A 424 -0.39 2.83 -58.08
CA PRO A 424 -0.22 3.79 -56.98
C PRO A 424 -1.37 3.85 -55.97
N ILE A 425 -2.33 2.92 -56.00
CA ILE A 425 -3.43 2.86 -55.02
C ILE A 425 -2.83 2.49 -53.66
N LYS A 426 -3.04 3.35 -52.67
CA LYS A 426 -2.64 3.07 -51.28
C LYS A 426 -3.82 2.45 -50.54
N ALA A 427 -3.64 1.21 -50.08
CA ALA A 427 -4.55 0.55 -49.17
C ALA A 427 -4.00 0.67 -47.74
N GLU A 428 -4.80 1.24 -46.85
CA GLU A 428 -4.50 1.48 -45.44
C GLU A 428 -5.74 1.09 -44.62
N ILE A 429 -5.57 0.04 -43.84
CA ILE A 429 -6.52 -0.36 -42.82
C ILE A 429 -6.17 0.39 -41.54
N ASN A 430 -7.08 1.27 -41.10
CA ASN A 430 -6.85 2.13 -39.95
C ASN A 430 -7.86 1.80 -38.84
N LEU A 431 -7.35 1.57 -37.64
CA LEU A 431 -8.16 1.51 -36.44
C LEU A 431 -8.40 2.93 -35.90
N PRO A 432 -9.53 3.21 -35.23
CA PRO A 432 -9.74 4.52 -34.63
C PRO A 432 -8.69 4.79 -33.55
N THR A 433 -8.08 5.98 -33.59
CA THR A 433 -7.19 6.45 -32.53
C THR A 433 -7.99 6.98 -31.35
N PHE A 434 -7.50 6.74 -30.14
CA PHE A 434 -8.13 7.24 -28.92
C PHE A 434 -7.10 7.40 -27.81
N THR A 435 -7.38 8.33 -26.90
CA THR A 435 -6.62 8.54 -25.66
C THR A 435 -7.55 8.28 -24.49
N VAL A 436 -7.08 7.50 -23.53
CA VAL A 436 -7.80 7.23 -22.28
C VAL A 436 -7.36 8.24 -21.25
N ASP A 437 -8.28 9.11 -20.84
CA ASP A 437 -8.04 10.08 -19.78
C ASP A 437 -8.09 9.35 -18.43
N LEU A 438 -6.92 9.13 -17.84
CA LEU A 438 -6.74 8.50 -16.55
C LEU A 438 -6.35 9.60 -15.56
N PRO A 439 -7.23 9.97 -14.60
CA PRO A 439 -6.91 11.03 -13.66
C PRO A 439 -5.73 10.61 -12.78
N GLU A 440 -4.99 11.59 -12.25
CA GLU A 440 -3.89 11.29 -11.34
C GLU A 440 -4.39 10.49 -10.14
N LEU A 441 -3.66 9.45 -9.77
CA LEU A 441 -3.98 8.66 -8.59
C LEU A 441 -3.10 9.10 -7.43
N ASN A 442 -3.68 9.86 -6.52
CA ASN A 442 -3.03 10.30 -5.30
C ASN A 442 -3.09 9.20 -4.24
N PHE A 443 -1.93 8.64 -3.88
CA PHE A 443 -1.81 7.63 -2.83
C PHE A 443 -1.29 8.24 -1.51
N PHE A 444 -1.22 9.57 -1.40
CA PHE A 444 -0.80 10.27 -0.18
C PHE A 444 -1.67 9.90 1.03
N SER A 445 -2.99 9.87 0.85
CA SER A 445 -3.93 9.51 1.93
C SER A 445 -3.79 8.05 2.39
N THR A 446 -3.15 7.19 1.60
CA THR A 446 -3.00 5.76 1.88
C THR A 446 -1.64 5.45 2.50
N GLN A 447 -0.60 6.25 2.23
CA GLN A 447 0.76 6.01 2.74
C GLN A 447 1.08 6.68 4.07
N ASN A 448 0.29 7.66 4.50
CA ASN A 448 0.57 8.45 5.71
C ASN A 448 0.16 7.72 6.98
N ILE A 449 0.47 6.42 7.11
CA ILE A 449 0.04 5.60 8.25
C ILE A 449 1.07 5.59 9.40
N PHE A 450 2.25 6.21 9.24
CA PHE A 450 3.20 6.42 10.35
C PHE A 450 3.91 7.80 10.41
N ALA A 451 3.55 8.78 9.57
CA ALA A 451 3.81 10.20 9.81
C ALA A 451 2.79 11.12 9.07
N PRO A 452 1.92 11.87 9.76
CA PRO A 452 0.88 12.68 9.10
C PRO A 452 1.46 13.95 8.48
N GLY A 453 1.11 14.22 7.22
CA GLY A 453 1.61 15.40 6.49
C GLY A 453 3.06 15.26 5.98
N GLU A 454 3.70 14.14 6.31
CA GLU A 454 5.06 13.78 5.95
C GLU A 454 5.00 12.68 4.88
N ARG A 455 5.87 12.74 3.88
CA ARG A 455 5.98 11.69 2.85
C ARG A 455 6.61 10.46 3.45
N PHE A 456 5.77 9.55 3.91
CA PHE A 456 6.24 8.44 4.74
C PHE A 456 6.82 7.27 3.95
N ILE A 457 6.32 6.98 2.75
CA ILE A 457 6.96 6.06 1.81
C ILE A 457 7.35 6.86 0.57
N GLN A 458 8.64 7.05 0.34
CA GLN A 458 9.14 7.62 -0.91
C GLN A 458 9.12 6.53 -1.97
N VAL A 459 8.01 6.42 -2.68
CA VAL A 459 7.83 5.43 -3.76
C VAL A 459 8.79 5.76 -4.90
N SER A 460 9.59 4.78 -5.29
CA SER A 460 10.50 4.88 -6.44
C SER A 460 10.11 3.94 -7.58
N ASP A 461 9.46 2.82 -7.26
CA ASP A 461 9.29 1.70 -8.18
C ASP A 461 7.85 1.20 -8.19
N LEU A 462 7.39 0.77 -9.37
CA LEU A 462 6.06 0.25 -9.61
C LEU A 462 6.11 -1.12 -10.28
N MET A 463 5.25 -2.04 -9.85
CA MET A 463 5.06 -3.35 -10.47
C MET A 463 3.58 -3.68 -10.58
N PHE A 464 3.17 -4.37 -11.64
CA PHE A 464 1.79 -4.84 -11.81
C PHE A 464 1.71 -6.37 -12.06
N PRO A 465 2.18 -7.23 -11.12
CA PRO A 465 2.12 -8.69 -11.27
C PRO A 465 0.68 -9.23 -11.27
N SER A 466 -0.24 -8.58 -10.56
CA SER A 466 -1.69 -8.83 -10.61
C SER A 466 -2.42 -7.71 -9.87
N ASP A 467 -2.02 -7.49 -8.62
CA ASP A 467 -2.21 -6.25 -7.87
C ASP A 467 -1.14 -5.24 -8.30
N LEU A 468 -1.41 -3.94 -8.14
CA LEU A 468 -0.39 -2.91 -8.33
C LEU A 468 0.42 -2.76 -7.04
N VAL A 469 1.74 -2.88 -7.15
CA VAL A 469 2.67 -2.74 -6.04
C VAL A 469 3.52 -1.49 -6.24
N LEU A 470 3.49 -0.60 -5.26
CA LEU A 470 4.36 0.55 -5.13
C LEU A 470 5.42 0.21 -4.08
N CYS A 471 6.69 0.33 -4.43
CA CYS A 471 7.82 0.07 -3.53
C CYS A 471 8.57 1.36 -3.26
N GLY A 472 8.97 1.55 -2.00
CA GLY A 472 9.64 2.77 -1.59
C GLY A 472 10.37 2.64 -0.27
N ASN A 473 11.06 3.72 0.08
CA ASN A 473 11.82 3.82 1.31
C ASN A 473 11.23 4.87 2.23
N MET A 474 11.19 4.58 3.52
CA MET A 474 10.82 5.55 4.52
C MET A 474 12.00 6.52 4.72
N PRO A 475 11.73 7.81 4.97
CA PRO A 475 12.77 8.80 5.20
C PRO A 475 13.67 8.39 6.36
N SER A 476 14.95 8.79 6.27
CA SER A 476 15.94 8.52 7.31
C SER A 476 15.95 9.56 8.38
#